data_AF-A0AAV3WL99-F1
#
_entry.id   AF-A0AAV3WL99-F1
#
_cell.length_a   1.000
_cell.length_b   1.000
_cell.length_c   1.000
_cell.angle_alpha   90.00
_cell.angle_beta   90.00
_cell.angle_gamma   90.00
#
_symmetry.space_group_name_H-M   'P 1'
#
loop_
_entity.id
_entity.type
_entity.pdbx_description
1 polymer ?
#
loop_
_entity_poly.entity_id
_entity_poly.type
_entity_poly.pdbx_seq_one_letter_code
_entity_poly.pdbx_strand_id
1 'polypeptide(L)'
;MGGKWAESNCRIYLITTNENYTPQTDNTEVLLQLDKKTIDKIRTESQKDIYVVGGGQIISELLNLGAIDEMILCIFPIVIGSGIQLFPNDPKETKFDLVKAEHFETGAVTLTYKLKT
;
A
#
# COMPACT_ATOMS: atom_id res chain seq x y z
N MET A 1 17.20 1.95 1.37
CA MET A 1 16.69 3.26 1.83
C MET A 1 15.86 3.02 3.08
N GLY A 2 16.35 3.43 4.25
CA GLY A 2 15.69 3.22 5.54
C GLY A 2 15.85 4.47 6.40
N GLY A 3 15.18 5.55 6.00
CA GLY A 3 15.09 6.76 6.81
C GLY A 3 14.08 6.58 7.93
N LYS A 4 14.28 7.26 9.05
CA LYS A 4 13.30 7.35 10.13
C LYS A 4 11.99 7.93 9.58
N TRP A 5 10.98 7.08 9.41
CA TRP A 5 9.63 7.51 9.09
C TRP A 5 8.96 8.13 10.32
N ALA A 6 8.04 9.07 10.08
CA ALA A 6 7.44 9.94 11.10
C ALA A 6 6.37 9.28 12.00
N GLU A 7 6.19 7.96 11.99
CA GLU A 7 5.14 7.30 12.77
C GLU A 7 5.70 6.42 13.88
N SER A 8 6.20 7.06 14.94
CA SER A 8 6.70 6.38 16.15
C SER A 8 5.63 5.59 16.92
N ASN A 9 4.35 5.66 16.53
CA ASN A 9 3.22 5.04 17.23
C ASN A 9 2.48 3.95 16.42
N CYS A 10 2.93 3.61 15.22
CA CYS A 10 2.29 2.58 14.40
C CYS A 10 3.12 1.29 14.39
N ARG A 11 2.46 0.13 14.28
CA ARG A 11 3.13 -1.15 14.03
C ARG A 11 3.50 -1.19 12.55
N ILE A 12 4.77 -1.46 12.25
CA ILE A 12 5.31 -1.47 10.90
C ILE A 12 5.49 -2.93 10.47
N TYR A 13 5.02 -3.26 9.28
CA TYR A 13 5.32 -4.53 8.62
C TYR A 13 6.25 -4.25 7.44
N LEU A 14 7.45 -4.80 7.48
CA LEU A 14 8.42 -4.69 6.39
C LEU A 14 8.41 -5.99 5.59
N ILE A 15 8.09 -5.90 4.31
CA ILE A 15 8.14 -7.04 3.40
C ILE A 15 9.50 -7.06 2.71
N THR A 16 10.26 -8.15 2.87
CA THR A 16 11.55 -8.32 2.19
C THR A 16 11.90 -9.80 2.02
N THR A 17 12.50 -10.17 0.90
CA THR A 17 13.03 -11.53 0.70
C THR A 17 14.40 -11.75 1.37
N ASN A 18 14.98 -10.72 2.00
CA ASN A 18 16.24 -10.83 2.71
C ASN A 18 16.05 -11.39 4.13
N GLU A 19 16.31 -12.68 4.30
CA GLU A 19 16.23 -13.37 5.59
C GLU A 19 17.17 -12.81 6.66
N ASN A 20 18.24 -12.12 6.25
CA ASN A 20 19.22 -11.52 7.17
C ASN A 20 18.90 -10.07 7.53
N TYR A 21 17.75 -9.53 7.12
CA TYR A 21 17.38 -8.16 7.45
C TYR A 21 17.08 -8.00 8.94
N THR A 22 17.79 -7.11 9.61
CA THR A 22 17.53 -6.76 11.01
C THR A 22 16.78 -5.42 11.09
N PRO A 23 15.55 -5.40 11.66
CA PRO A 23 14.82 -4.16 11.91
C PRO A 23 15.63 -3.17 12.73
N GLN A 24 15.49 -1.88 12.41
CA GLN A 24 16.16 -0.79 13.11
C GLN A 24 15.28 -0.17 14.21
N THR A 25 14.04 -0.64 14.35
CA THR A 25 13.05 -0.14 15.32
C THR A 25 12.28 -1.31 15.92
N ASP A 26 11.88 -1.18 17.19
CA ASP A 26 11.21 -2.24 17.96
C ASP A 26 9.77 -2.51 17.50
N ASN A 27 9.16 -1.56 16.79
CA ASN A 27 7.80 -1.65 16.27
C ASN A 27 7.72 -2.24 14.84
N THR A 28 8.82 -2.79 14.31
CA THR A 28 8.89 -3.35 12.96
C THR A 28 8.92 -4.88 12.99
N GLU A 29 7.95 -5.51 12.34
CA GLU A 29 7.92 -6.95 12.06
C GLU A 29 8.32 -7.21 10.60
N VAL A 30 9.22 -8.17 10.38
CA VAL A 30 9.68 -8.55 9.04
C VAL A 30 8.85 -9.71 8.53
N LEU A 31 8.28 -9.53 7.35
CA LEU A 31 7.55 -10.55 6.61
C LEU A 31 8.38 -10.95 5.38
N LEU A 32 8.70 -12.24 5.26
CA LEU A 32 9.48 -12.73 4.12
C LEU A 32 8.66 -12.88 2.84
N GLN A 33 7.34 -12.96 2.99
CA GLN A 33 6.38 -13.11 1.90
C GLN A 33 5.03 -12.51 2.31
N LEU A 34 4.21 -12.22 1.30
CA LEU A 34 2.80 -11.92 1.49
C LEU A 34 1.97 -13.15 1.13
N ASP A 35 1.26 -13.68 2.13
CA ASP A 35 0.26 -14.70 1.92
C ASP A 35 -1.05 -14.31 2.62
N LYS A 36 -2.15 -14.90 2.14
CA LYS A 36 -3.48 -14.59 2.63
C LYS A 36 -3.61 -14.80 4.14
N LYS A 37 -3.00 -15.88 4.68
CA LYS A 37 -3.08 -16.20 6.11
C LYS A 37 -2.43 -15.11 6.97
N THR A 38 -1.27 -14.62 6.54
CA THR A 38 -0.52 -13.55 7.23
C THR A 38 -1.30 -12.24 7.17
N ILE A 39 -1.84 -11.89 6.00
CA ILE A 39 -2.67 -10.69 5.85
C ILE A 39 -3.93 -10.78 6.71
N ASP A 40 -4.66 -11.89 6.68
CA ASP A 40 -5.88 -12.08 7.48
C ASP A 40 -5.58 -11.99 8.99
N LYS A 41 -4.44 -12.53 9.43
CA LYS A 41 -3.96 -12.38 10.81
C LYS A 41 -3.72 -10.90 11.15
N ILE A 42 -2.97 -10.18 10.33
CA ILE A 42 -2.66 -8.76 10.55
C ILE A 42 -3.94 -7.92 10.59
N ARG A 43 -4.89 -8.17 9.68
CA ARG A 43 -6.19 -7.52 9.63
C ARG A 43 -7.01 -7.79 10.90
N THR A 44 -6.98 -9.03 11.40
CA THR A 44 -7.73 -9.42 12.61
C THR A 44 -7.12 -8.83 13.89
N GLU A 45 -5.79 -8.73 13.95
CA GLU A 45 -5.08 -8.17 15.11
C GLU A 45 -5.15 -6.64 15.15
N SER A 46 -5.33 -5.98 14.01
CA SER A 46 -5.41 -4.52 13.94
C SER A 46 -6.76 -4.00 14.43
N GLN A 47 -6.73 -2.98 15.27
CA GLN A 47 -7.92 -2.22 15.69
C GLN A 47 -8.14 -0.93 14.85
N LYS A 48 -7.27 -0.70 13.87
CA LYS A 48 -7.25 0.51 13.01
C LYS A 48 -7.01 0.13 11.55
N ASP A 49 -7.17 1.10 10.66
CA ASP A 49 -6.80 0.97 9.26
C ASP A 49 -5.31 0.69 9.10
N ILE A 50 -4.96 -0.12 8.09
CA ILE A 50 -3.59 -0.47 7.74
C ILE A 50 -3.23 0.26 6.46
N TYR A 51 -2.23 1.13 6.52
CA TYR A 51 -1.78 1.88 5.37
C TYR A 51 -0.66 1.16 4.61
N VAL A 52 -0.84 1.01 3.30
CA VAL A 52 0.19 0.45 2.42
C VAL A 52 1.03 1.59 1.86
N VAL A 53 2.22 1.78 2.44
CA VAL A 53 3.15 2.84 1.98
C VAL A 53 3.68 2.56 0.57
N GLY A 54 3.71 1.29 0.15
CA GLY A 54 4.19 0.84 -1.15
C GLY A 54 5.32 -0.19 -1.04
N GLY A 55 6.01 -0.54 -2.13
CA GLY A 55 5.85 -0.04 -3.51
C GLY A 55 4.80 -0.78 -4.34
N GLY A 56 4.79 -0.51 -5.66
CA GLY A 56 3.82 -1.09 -6.60
C GLY A 56 3.75 -2.63 -6.59
N GLN A 57 4.88 -3.32 -6.36
CA GLN A 57 4.90 -4.77 -6.22
C GLN A 57 4.00 -5.26 -5.07
N ILE A 58 4.11 -4.63 -3.89
CA ILE A 58 3.29 -4.94 -2.71
C ILE A 58 1.82 -4.64 -3.00
N ILE A 59 1.53 -3.51 -3.66
CA ILE A 59 0.15 -3.14 -4.01
C ILE A 59 -0.45 -4.18 -4.98
N SER A 60 0.28 -4.58 -6.03
CA SER A 60 -0.17 -5.62 -6.96
C SER A 60 -0.41 -6.97 -6.28
N GLU A 61 0.48 -7.38 -5.37
CA GLU A 61 0.29 -8.62 -4.60
C GLU A 61 -0.94 -8.56 -3.68
N LEU A 62 -1.16 -7.44 -2.99
CA LEU A 62 -2.33 -7.26 -2.14
C LEU A 62 -3.63 -7.21 -2.95
N LEU A 63 -3.63 -6.64 -4.16
CA LEU A 63 -4.75 -6.71 -5.09
C LEU A 63 -5.05 -8.17 -5.48
N ASN A 64 -4.01 -8.95 -5.80
CA ASN A 64 -4.15 -10.39 -6.11
C ASN A 64 -4.71 -11.20 -4.93
N LEU A 65 -4.35 -10.82 -3.71
CA LEU A 65 -4.87 -11.43 -2.48
C LEU A 65 -6.28 -10.94 -2.11
N GLY A 66 -6.83 -9.93 -2.80
CA GLY A 66 -8.11 -9.32 -2.45
C GLY A 66 -8.07 -8.56 -1.12
N ALA A 67 -6.93 -7.96 -0.80
CA ALA A 67 -6.63 -7.35 0.50
C ALA A 67 -6.63 -5.81 0.50
N ILE A 68 -7.11 -5.18 -0.58
CA ILE A 68 -7.25 -3.72 -0.68
C ILE A 68 -8.73 -3.35 -0.61
N ASP A 69 -9.13 -2.70 0.47
CA ASP A 69 -10.51 -2.26 0.72
C ASP A 69 -10.77 -0.83 0.20
N GLU A 70 -9.76 0.04 0.29
CA GLU A 70 -9.81 1.45 -0.14
C GLU A 70 -8.52 1.82 -0.87
N MET A 71 -8.63 2.62 -1.92
CA MET A 71 -7.52 3.13 -2.71
C MET A 71 -7.64 4.64 -2.88
N ILE A 72 -6.62 5.37 -2.44
CA ILE A 72 -6.52 6.82 -2.59
C ILE A 72 -5.45 7.12 -3.63
N LEU A 73 -5.86 7.59 -4.81
CA LEU A 73 -4.96 7.94 -5.91
C LEU A 73 -4.76 9.45 -5.98
N CYS A 74 -3.52 9.90 -5.86
CA CYS A 74 -3.14 11.29 -6.13
C CYS A 74 -2.53 11.40 -7.53
N ILE A 75 -3.19 12.16 -8.41
CA ILE A 75 -2.81 12.34 -9.80
C ILE A 75 -2.29 13.76 -9.97
N PHE A 76 -1.07 13.88 -10.47
CA PHE A 76 -0.44 15.16 -10.78
C PHE A 76 -0.57 15.49 -12.27
N PRO A 77 -0.72 16.77 -12.65
CA PRO A 77 -0.86 17.18 -14.05
C PRO A 77 0.50 17.22 -14.77
N ILE A 78 1.21 16.08 -14.79
CA ILE A 78 2.54 15.96 -15.42
C ILE A 78 2.68 14.61 -16.13
N VAL A 79 3.29 14.64 -17.32
CA VAL A 79 3.72 13.43 -18.05
C VAL A 79 5.21 13.20 -17.77
N ILE A 80 5.53 12.16 -17.00
CA ILE A 80 6.91 11.86 -16.57
C ILE A 80 7.74 11.09 -17.61
N GLY A 81 7.12 10.60 -18.70
CA GLY A 81 7.77 9.83 -19.77
C GLY A 81 8.05 8.37 -19.39
N SER A 82 8.87 8.12 -18.36
CA SER A 82 9.21 6.78 -17.87
C SER A 82 9.35 6.77 -16.34
N GLY A 83 9.08 5.64 -15.70
CA GLY A 83 9.21 5.52 -14.25
C GLY A 83 8.74 4.18 -13.71
N ILE A 84 8.66 4.10 -12.39
CA ILE A 84 8.14 2.92 -11.68
C ILE A 84 6.61 2.93 -11.81
N GLN A 85 6.05 1.84 -12.35
CA GLN A 85 4.60 1.68 -12.46
C GLN A 85 3.96 1.51 -11.09
N LEU A 86 2.76 2.08 -10.92
CA LEU A 86 1.97 1.88 -9.70
C LEU A 86 1.50 0.43 -9.54
N PHE A 87 1.18 -0.24 -10.66
CA PHE A 87 0.70 -1.62 -10.69
C PHE A 87 1.56 -2.46 -11.67
N PRO A 88 2.76 -2.88 -11.28
CA PRO A 88 3.55 -3.81 -12.07
C PRO A 88 2.94 -5.23 -12.04
N ASN A 89 3.33 -6.08 -12.99
CA ASN A 89 2.98 -7.51 -13.06
C ASN A 89 1.47 -7.83 -13.24
N ASP A 90 0.71 -6.90 -13.84
CA ASP A 90 -0.67 -7.12 -14.27
C ASP A 90 -1.56 -7.79 -13.19
N PRO A 91 -1.81 -7.11 -12.05
CA PRO A 91 -2.62 -7.69 -10.98
C PRO A 91 -4.04 -8.01 -11.46
N LYS A 92 -4.68 -8.93 -10.75
CA LYS A 92 -6.07 -9.34 -10.97
C LYS A 92 -6.99 -8.12 -11.10
N GLU A 93 -7.86 -8.17 -12.11
CA GLU A 93 -8.92 -7.17 -12.29
C GLU A 93 -9.73 -7.03 -10.99
N THR A 94 -9.71 -5.81 -10.45
CA THR A 94 -10.41 -5.45 -9.21
C THR A 94 -11.20 -4.19 -9.48
N LYS A 95 -12.50 -4.20 -9.16
CA LYS A 95 -13.41 -3.08 -9.42
C LYS A 95 -13.57 -2.25 -8.16
N PHE A 96 -13.59 -0.94 -8.33
CA PHE A 96 -13.81 0.00 -7.25
C PHE A 96 -14.89 1.02 -7.63
N ASP A 97 -15.58 1.56 -6.64
CA ASP A 97 -16.51 2.68 -6.78
C ASP A 97 -15.84 3.96 -6.29
N LEU A 98 -15.97 5.05 -7.07
CA LEU A 98 -15.49 6.37 -6.67
C LEU A 98 -16.36 6.90 -5.53
N VAL A 99 -15.75 7.20 -4.38
CA VAL A 99 -16.46 7.73 -3.21
C VAL A 99 -16.11 9.19 -2.90
N LYS A 100 -14.95 9.67 -3.37
CA LYS A 100 -14.52 11.06 -3.18
C LYS A 100 -13.62 11.52 -4.32
N ALA A 101 -13.80 12.75 -4.77
CA ALA A 101 -12.89 13.43 -5.68
C ALA A 101 -12.63 14.84 -5.18
N GLU A 102 -11.35 15.17 -5.00
CA GLU A 102 -10.89 16.48 -4.54
C GLU A 102 -9.83 17.02 -5.48
N HIS A 103 -9.82 18.33 -5.69
CA HIS A 103 -8.79 19.02 -6.47
C HIS A 103 -8.02 19.98 -5.57
N PHE A 104 -6.77 20.23 -5.93
CA PHE A 104 -5.92 21.22 -5.30
C PHE A 104 -5.65 22.38 -6.27
N GLU A 105 -5.32 23.55 -5.75
CA GLU A 105 -4.92 24.72 -6.55
C GLU A 105 -3.69 24.44 -7.44
N THR A 106 -2.87 23.46 -7.05
CA THR A 106 -1.71 22.97 -7.83
C THR A 106 -2.10 22.22 -9.10
N GLY A 107 -3.39 21.94 -9.31
CA GLY A 107 -3.92 21.11 -10.40
C GLY A 107 -3.84 19.61 -10.13
N ALA A 108 -3.31 19.19 -8.99
CA ALA A 108 -3.38 17.80 -8.56
C ALA A 108 -4.83 17.43 -8.18
N VAL A 109 -5.19 16.16 -8.37
CA VAL A 109 -6.47 15.61 -7.93
C VAL A 109 -6.24 14.40 -7.06
N THR A 110 -7.04 14.25 -6.00
CA THR A 110 -7.11 13.03 -5.21
C THR A 110 -8.45 12.36 -5.42
N LEU A 111 -8.40 11.07 -5.74
CA LEU A 111 -9.57 10.22 -5.98
C LEU A 111 -9.56 9.10 -4.95
N THR A 112 -10.57 9.05 -4.09
CA THR A 112 -10.77 7.95 -3.13
C THR A 112 -11.77 6.97 -3.69
N TYR A 113 -11.37 5.72 -3.73
CA TYR A 113 -12.12 4.60 -4.26
C TYR A 113 -12.30 3.54 -3.18
N LYS A 114 -13.49 2.94 -3.08
CA LYS A 114 -13.74 1.77 -2.22
C LYS A 114 -14.00 0.53 -3.06
N LEU A 115 -13.57 -0.62 -2.56
CA LEU A 115 -13.76 -1.90 -3.21
C LEU A 115 -15.25 -2.09 -3.53
N LYS A 116 -15.54 -2.41 -4.79
CA LYS A 116 -16.91 -2.62 -5.25
C LYS A 116 -17.44 -3.95 -4.72
N THR A 117 -18.50 -3.89 -3.92
CA THR A 117 -19.24 -5.05 -3.41
C THR A 117 -20.28 -5.56 -4.39
#